data_AF-A0A1F6DLS6-F1
#
_entry.id   AF-A0A1F6DLS6-F1
#
_cell.length_a   1.000
_cell.length_b   1.000
_cell.length_c   1.000
_cell.angle_alpha   90.00
_cell.angle_beta   90.00
_cell.angle_gamma   90.00
#
_symmetry.space_group_name_H-M   'P 1'
#
loop_
_entity.id
_entity.type
_entity.pdbx_description
1 polymer ?
#
loop_
_entity_poly.entity_id
_entity_poly.type
_entity_poly.pdbx_seq_one_letter_code
_entity_poly.pdbx_strand_id
1 'polypeptide(L)'
;MLERAKAAYKMWLIVHRKMARSERFGIGDRIDALWLDLLDSLRKAAYASVSQKLPPLEEALRAVDAVRFFIQIAWESDLMAQSHFISLGKDIEEIGRMVGGWKRGILAKNPPRLQQDGKR
;
A
#
# COMPACT_ATOMS: atom_id res chain seq x y z
N MET A 1 11.57 -2.30 2.10
CA MET A 1 10.18 -1.94 1.72
C MET A 1 9.48 -3.14 1.10
N LEU A 2 9.90 -3.63 -0.06
CA LEU A 2 9.25 -4.76 -0.73
C LEU A 2 9.20 -6.02 0.14
N GLU A 3 10.29 -6.39 0.80
CA GLU A 3 10.30 -7.55 1.72
C GLU A 3 9.34 -7.37 2.91
N ARG A 4 9.23 -6.15 3.44
CA ARG A 4 8.24 -5.85 4.50
C ARG A 4 6.81 -5.96 3.98
N ALA A 5 6.52 -5.41 2.80
CA ALA A 5 5.20 -5.53 2.18
C ALA A 5 4.84 -7.00 1.90
N LYS A 6 5.79 -7.83 1.45
CA LYS A 6 5.59 -9.28 1.29
C LYS A 6 5.29 -9.97 2.62
N ALA A 7 6.01 -9.61 3.69
CA ALA A 7 5.77 -10.18 5.02
C ALA A 7 4.38 -9.81 5.56
N ALA A 8 3.98 -8.54 5.42
CA ALA A 8 2.65 -8.07 5.78
C ALA A 8 1.55 -8.80 4.99
N TYR A 9 1.74 -8.97 3.67
CA TYR A 9 0.79 -9.73 2.85
C TYR A 9 0.68 -11.21 3.27
N LYS A 10 1.80 -11.86 3.60
CA LYS A 10 1.76 -13.24 4.13
C LYS A 10 0.97 -13.32 5.43
N MET A 11 1.05 -12.30 6.28
CA MET A 11 0.25 -12.23 7.50
C MET A 11 -1.24 -12.00 7.19
N TRP A 12 -1.56 -11.14 6.22
CA TRP A 12 -2.92 -10.97 5.72
C TRP A 12 -3.53 -12.30 5.23
N LEU A 13 -2.78 -13.12 4.49
CA LEU A 13 -3.27 -14.42 4.02
C LEU A 13 -3.64 -15.37 5.17
N ILE A 14 -2.97 -15.29 6.33
CA ILE A 14 -3.32 -16.08 7.52
C ILE A 14 -4.68 -15.63 8.06
N VAL A 15 -4.96 -14.32 8.06
CA VAL A 15 -6.24 -13.75 8.49
C VAL A 15 -7.34 -14.12 7.49
N HIS A 16 -7.14 -13.83 6.19
CA HIS A 16 -8.11 -14.10 5.11
C HIS A 16 -8.59 -15.56 5.10
N ARG A 17 -7.65 -16.52 5.23
CA ARG A 17 -7.98 -17.95 5.25
C ARG A 17 -8.83 -18.40 6.44
N LYS A 18 -8.84 -17.63 7.53
CA LYS A 18 -9.63 -17.92 8.75
C LYS A 18 -10.99 -17.24 8.74
N MET A 19 -11.23 -16.28 7.85
CA MET A 19 -12.52 -15.60 7.74
C MET A 19 -13.64 -16.57 7.34
N ALA A 20 -14.87 -16.29 7.80
CA ALA A 20 -16.07 -16.97 7.32
C ALA A 20 -16.25 -16.76 5.81
N ARG A 21 -16.98 -17.67 5.15
CA ARG A 21 -17.11 -17.67 3.68
C ARG A 21 -17.66 -16.36 3.13
N SER A 22 -18.70 -15.78 3.76
CA SER A 22 -19.31 -14.51 3.34
C SER A 22 -18.29 -13.38 3.34
N GLU A 23 -17.56 -13.23 4.45
CA GLU A 23 -16.62 -12.13 4.67
C GLU A 23 -15.36 -12.29 3.82
N ARG A 24 -14.92 -13.54 3.63
CA ARG A 24 -13.77 -13.87 2.79
C ARG A 24 -13.99 -13.40 1.35
N PHE A 25 -15.14 -13.75 0.75
CA PHE A 25 -15.48 -13.33 -0.61
C PHE A 25 -16.04 -11.90 -0.70
N GLY A 26 -16.24 -11.23 0.43
CA GLY A 26 -16.63 -9.83 0.52
C GLY A 26 -15.43 -8.93 0.78
N ILE A 27 -15.33 -8.42 2.02
CA ILE A 27 -14.25 -7.50 2.42
C ILE A 27 -12.87 -8.15 2.34
N GLY A 28 -12.77 -9.46 2.58
CA GLY A 28 -11.51 -10.22 2.50
C GLY A 28 -10.87 -10.11 1.12
N ASP A 29 -11.60 -10.46 0.06
CA ASP A 29 -11.09 -10.37 -1.31
C ASP A 29 -10.82 -8.93 -1.74
N ARG A 30 -11.59 -7.95 -1.24
CA ARG A 30 -11.30 -6.53 -1.47
C ARG A 30 -9.94 -6.13 -0.89
N ILE A 31 -9.66 -6.52 0.35
CA ILE A 31 -8.36 -6.23 1.00
C ILE A 31 -7.23 -7.00 0.30
N ASP A 32 -7.46 -8.25 -0.10
CA ASP A 32 -6.46 -9.06 -0.82
C ASP A 32 -6.04 -8.39 -2.14
N ALA A 33 -7.01 -7.94 -2.94
CA ALA A 33 -6.74 -7.20 -4.17
C ALA A 33 -5.92 -5.93 -3.91
N LEU A 34 -6.25 -5.15 -2.87
CA LEU A 34 -5.51 -3.93 -2.52
C LEU A 34 -4.06 -4.23 -2.10
N TRP A 35 -3.81 -5.34 -1.39
CA TRP A 35 -2.46 -5.78 -1.09
C TRP A 35 -1.67 -6.16 -2.35
N LEU A 36 -2.31 -6.84 -3.30
CA LEU A 36 -1.69 -7.20 -4.58
C LEU A 36 -1.36 -5.95 -5.41
N ASP A 37 -2.27 -4.97 -5.45
CA ASP A 37 -2.05 -3.68 -6.10
C ASP A 37 -0.86 -2.93 -5.49
N LEU A 38 -0.77 -2.92 -4.15
CA LEU A 38 0.37 -2.35 -3.43
C LEU A 38 1.67 -3.05 -3.83
N LEU A 39 1.71 -4.38 -3.78
CA LEU A 39 2.91 -5.15 -4.11
C LEU A 39 3.36 -4.95 -5.56
N ASP A 40 2.42 -4.95 -6.51
CA ASP A 40 2.73 -4.74 -7.92
C ASP A 40 3.21 -3.31 -8.19
N SER A 41 2.60 -2.31 -7.57
CA SER A 41 3.01 -0.91 -7.67
C SER A 41 4.41 -0.68 -7.11
N LEU A 42 4.71 -1.27 -5.94
CA LEU A 42 6.06 -1.22 -5.36
C LEU A 42 7.09 -1.91 -6.25
N ARG A 43 6.75 -3.05 -6.83
CA ARG A 43 7.63 -3.77 -7.76
C ARG A 43 7.87 -2.95 -9.03
N LYS A 44 6.82 -2.36 -9.62
CA LYS A 44 6.93 -1.45 -10.78
C LYS A 44 7.85 -0.26 -10.47
N ALA A 45 7.69 0.40 -9.32
CA ALA A 45 8.54 1.51 -8.91
C ALA A 45 10.01 1.10 -8.71
N ALA A 46 10.27 -0.12 -8.22
CA ALA A 46 11.63 -0.63 -8.03
C ALA A 46 12.42 -0.72 -9.34
N TYR A 47 11.76 -1.16 -10.42
CA TYR A 47 12.40 -1.37 -11.72
C TYR A 47 12.20 -0.23 -12.72
N ALA A 48 11.35 0.75 -12.42
CA ALA A 48 11.14 1.90 -13.30
C ALA A 48 12.39 2.79 -13.42
N SER A 49 12.53 3.46 -14.57
CA SER A 49 13.49 4.55 -14.74
C SER A 49 13.14 5.72 -13.81
N VAL A 50 14.11 6.56 -13.44
CA VAL A 50 13.91 7.65 -12.46
C VAL A 50 12.72 8.56 -12.81
N SER A 51 12.53 8.89 -14.10
CA SER A 51 11.41 9.71 -14.58
C SER A 51 10.04 9.03 -14.48
N GLN A 52 10.02 7.69 -14.45
CA GLN A 52 8.80 6.88 -14.43
C GLN A 52 8.49 6.28 -13.05
N LYS A 53 9.30 6.59 -12.02
CA LYS A 53 9.09 6.08 -10.66
C LYS A 53 7.93 6.75 -9.93
N LEU A 54 7.59 7.99 -10.26
CA LEU A 54 6.58 8.74 -9.52
C LEU A 54 5.17 8.12 -9.62
N PRO A 55 4.63 7.81 -10.81
CA PRO A 55 3.29 7.21 -10.91
C PRO A 55 3.12 5.93 -10.06
N PRO A 56 3.96 4.87 -10.18
CA PRO A 56 3.77 3.67 -9.38
C PRO A 56 3.96 3.89 -7.87
N LEU A 57 4.72 4.91 -7.44
CA LEU A 57 4.79 5.28 -6.01
C LEU A 57 3.52 5.96 -5.52
N GLU A 58 2.82 6.71 -6.37
CA GLU A 58 1.53 7.31 -6.04
C GLU A 58 0.42 6.26 -5.96
N GLU A 59 0.40 5.32 -6.92
CA GLU A 59 -0.42 4.12 -6.85
C GLU A 59 -0.19 3.35 -5.54
N ALA A 60 1.09 3.12 -5.18
CA ALA A 60 1.43 2.42 -3.94
C ALA A 60 0.94 3.17 -2.70
N LEU A 61 1.04 4.50 -2.65
CA LEU A 61 0.51 5.29 -1.54
C LEU A 61 -1.01 5.17 -1.43
N ARG A 62 -1.73 5.28 -2.56
CA ARG A 62 -3.19 5.07 -2.58
C ARG A 62 -3.58 3.68 -2.07
N ALA A 63 -2.84 2.66 -2.49
CA ALA A 63 -3.07 1.29 -2.03
C ALA A 63 -2.79 1.12 -0.53
N VAL A 64 -1.71 1.72 0.01
CA VAL A 64 -1.43 1.72 1.46
C VAL A 64 -2.59 2.30 2.25
N ASP A 65 -3.11 3.46 1.83
CA ASP A 65 -4.21 4.13 2.54
C ASP A 65 -5.50 3.33 2.46
N ALA A 66 -5.81 2.75 1.29
CA ALA A 66 -6.96 1.88 1.12
C ALA A 66 -6.86 0.60 1.96
N VAL A 67 -5.69 -0.07 1.98
CA VAL A 67 -5.45 -1.24 2.84
C VAL A 67 -5.66 -0.87 4.30
N ARG A 68 -5.11 0.25 4.76
CA ARG A 68 -5.30 0.73 6.15
C ARG A 68 -6.78 0.87 6.50
N PHE A 69 -7.53 1.54 5.64
CA PHE A 69 -8.96 1.80 5.83
C PHE A 69 -9.76 0.50 5.95
N PHE A 70 -9.60 -0.43 5.01
CA PHE A 70 -10.37 -1.68 5.05
C PHE A 70 -9.91 -2.64 6.16
N ILE A 71 -8.63 -2.66 6.52
CA ILE A 71 -8.14 -3.42 7.68
C ILE A 71 -8.77 -2.91 8.97
N GLN A 72 -8.92 -1.59 9.12
CA GLN A 72 -9.62 -1.00 10.27
C GLN A 72 -11.08 -1.46 10.32
N ILE A 73 -11.82 -1.39 9.22
CA ILE A 73 -13.21 -1.88 9.15
C ILE A 73 -13.29 -3.36 9.51
N ALA A 74 -12.39 -4.19 8.97
CA ALA A 74 -12.37 -5.62 9.24
C ALA A 74 -12.15 -5.91 10.73
N TRP A 75 -11.30 -5.13 11.40
CA TRP A 75 -11.10 -5.24 12.84
C TRP A 75 -12.29 -4.73 13.65
N GLU A 76 -12.85 -3.57 13.31
CA GLU A 76 -14.05 -3.00 13.96
C GLU A 76 -15.28 -3.90 13.80
N SER A 77 -15.29 -4.77 12.79
CA SER A 77 -16.34 -5.76 12.53
C SER A 77 -16.02 -7.15 13.09
N ASP A 78 -15.04 -7.28 13.98
CA ASP A 78 -14.62 -8.55 14.61
C ASP A 78 -14.16 -9.65 13.63
N LEU A 79 -13.74 -9.28 12.41
CA LEU A 79 -13.30 -10.24 11.38
C LEU A 79 -11.83 -10.66 11.54
N MET A 80 -11.10 -10.01 12.45
CA MET A 80 -9.70 -10.32 12.73
C MET A 80 -9.33 -10.06 14.20
N ALA A 81 -8.43 -10.89 14.74
CA ALA A 81 -7.94 -10.70 16.09
C ALA A 81 -7.13 -9.40 16.24
N GLN A 82 -7.23 -8.76 17.40
CA GLN A 82 -6.53 -7.52 17.73
C GLN A 82 -5.00 -7.61 17.54
N SER A 83 -4.39 -8.76 17.82
CA SER A 83 -2.96 -8.99 17.60
C SER A 83 -2.55 -8.87 16.13
N HIS A 84 -3.37 -9.39 15.21
CA HIS A 84 -3.14 -9.23 13.78
C HIS A 84 -3.37 -7.78 13.34
N PHE A 85 -4.36 -7.09 13.91
CA PHE A 85 -4.64 -5.69 13.60
C PHE A 85 -3.47 -4.78 13.99
N ILE A 86 -2.94 -4.95 15.21
CA ILE A 86 -1.78 -4.20 15.69
C ILE A 86 -0.55 -4.49 14.81
N SER A 87 -0.29 -5.77 14.52
CA SER A 87 0.88 -6.15 13.73
C SER A 87 0.81 -5.64 12.30
N LEU A 88 -0.32 -5.84 11.62
CA LEU A 88 -0.53 -5.34 10.26
C LEU A 88 -0.53 -3.80 10.22
N GLY A 89 -1.18 -3.15 11.18
CA GLY A 89 -1.22 -1.69 11.29
C GLY A 89 0.18 -1.08 11.33
N LYS A 90 1.06 -1.63 12.18
CA LYS A 90 2.48 -1.22 12.25
C LYS A 90 3.21 -1.40 10.93
N ASP A 91 2.99 -2.52 10.24
CA ASP A 91 3.62 -2.76 8.94
C ASP A 91 3.09 -1.81 7.86
N ILE A 92 1.78 -1.55 7.82
CA ILE A 92 1.13 -0.63 6.87
C ILE A 92 1.66 0.81 7.07
N GLU A 93 1.75 1.27 8.32
CA GLU A 93 2.31 2.59 8.63
C GLU A 93 3.77 2.72 8.18
N GLU A 94 4.60 1.73 8.53
CA GLU A 94 6.01 1.73 8.16
C GLU A 94 6.19 1.67 6.64
N ILE A 95 5.40 0.85 5.93
CA ILE A 95 5.40 0.82 4.45
C ILE A 95 5.06 2.21 3.92
N GLY A 96 3.96 2.83 4.36
CA GLY A 96 3.55 4.17 3.92
C GLY A 96 4.64 5.23 4.14
N ARG A 97 5.28 5.22 5.31
CA ARG A 97 6.40 6.11 5.63
C ARG A 97 7.57 5.91 4.67
N MET A 98 7.94 4.66 4.38
CA MET A 98 9.00 4.34 3.42
C MET A 98 8.64 4.81 2.00
N VAL A 99 7.40 4.58 1.54
CA VAL A 99 6.96 4.98 0.17
C VAL A 99 6.96 6.50 0.05
N GLY A 100 6.40 7.20 1.04
CA GLY A 100 6.38 8.66 1.06
C GLY A 100 7.78 9.27 1.11
N GLY A 101 8.69 8.68 1.89
CA GLY A 101 10.10 9.07 1.92
C GLY A 101 10.78 8.90 0.56
N TRP A 102 10.51 7.80 -0.13
CA TRP A 102 11.06 7.55 -1.47
C TRP A 102 10.53 8.54 -2.51
N LYS A 103 9.21 8.80 -2.51
CA LYS A 103 8.59 9.81 -3.38
C LYS A 103 9.22 11.19 -3.17
N ARG A 104 9.34 11.64 -1.92
CA ARG A 104 10.00 12.92 -1.59
C ARG A 104 11.44 12.97 -2.07
N GLY A 105 12.20 11.89 -1.91
CA GLY A 105 13.58 11.79 -2.37
C GLY A 105 13.72 11.90 -3.89
N ILE A 106 12.75 11.41 -4.66
CA ILE A 106 12.74 11.58 -6.13
C ILE A 106 12.40 13.03 -6.51
N LEU A 107 11.37 13.61 -5.91
CA LEU A 107 10.96 14.99 -6.18
C LEU A 107 12.05 16.01 -5.85
N ALA A 108 12.79 15.79 -4.75
CA ALA A 108 13.91 16.65 -4.37
C ALA A 108 15.06 16.62 -5.39
N LYS A 109 15.29 15.46 -6.04
CA LYS A 109 16.34 15.28 -7.06
C LYS A 109 15.91 15.72 -8.46
N ASN A 110 14.61 15.80 -8.70
CA ASN A 110 14.03 16.12 -10.00
C ASN A 110 12.79 17.01 -9.78
N PRO A 111 13.00 18.29 -9.44
CA PRO A 111 11.89 19.19 -9.15
C PRO A 111 10.97 19.27 -10.39
N PRO A 112 9.64 19.28 -10.20
CA PRO A 112 8.73 19.48 -11.31
C PRO A 112 9.11 20.80 -11.98
N ARG A 113 9.53 20.75 -13.25
CA ARG A 113 9.75 21.95 -14.04
C ARG A 113 8.37 22.61 -14.15
N LEU A 114 8.16 23.68 -13.38
CA LEU A 114 7.03 24.57 -13.58
C LEU A 114 7.04 24.92 -15.06
N GLN A 115 6.03 24.46 -15.80
CA GLN A 115 5.81 24.93 -17.16
C GLN A 115 5.64 26.43 -17.02
N GLN A 116 6.65 27.19 -17.45
CA GLN A 116 6.49 28.59 -17.75
C GLN A 116 5.60 28.63 -18.98
N ASP A 117 4.29 28.54 -18.77
CA ASP A 117 3.32 28.84 -19.82
C ASP A 117 3.52 30.30 -20.20
N GLY A 118 3.98 30.47 -21.44
CA GLY A 118 4.33 31.74 -22.02
C GLY A 118 3.15 32.70 -21.98
N LYS A 119 3.31 33.78 -21.23
CA LYS A 119 2.69 35.05 -21.61
C LYS A 119 3.57 35.69 -22.69
N ARG A 120 3.22 35.44 -23.95
CA ARG A 120 3.51 36.33 -25.07
C ARG A 120 2.19 36.96 -25.51
#